data_AF-A0A3A6MWJ5-F1
#
_entry.id   AF-A0A3A6MWJ5-F1
#
_cell.length_a   1.000
_cell.length_b   1.000
_cell.length_c   1.000
_cell.angle_alpha   90.00
_cell.angle_beta   90.00
_cell.angle_gamma   90.00
#
_symmetry.space_group_name_H-M   'P 1'
#
loop_
_entity.id
_entity.type
_entity.pdbx_description
1 polymer ?
#
loop_
_entity_poly.entity_id
_entity_poly.type
_entity_poly.pdbx_seq_one_letter_code
_entity_poly.pdbx_strand_id
1 'polypeptide(L)'
;MSQLPEIIREFLRYLRVEKNASPLTLAAYRSDLKPLEEFFLIENVPLELAGLTTPVLRRYFIWLQERRGLHPASLRRKINCFRSFFHFVVEQEYLAHDPMRKIKPPPKPDRVPVFLRYVG
;
A
#
# COMPACT_ATOMS: atom_id res chain seq x y z
N MET A 1 -10.31 14.61 13.84
CA MET A 1 -9.89 13.35 13.19
C MET A 1 -9.02 13.70 12.00
N SER A 2 -7.83 13.11 11.87
CA SER A 2 -6.90 13.46 10.80
C SER A 2 -7.39 12.93 9.45
N GLN A 3 -7.55 13.82 8.48
CA GLN A 3 -8.01 13.48 7.13
C GLN A 3 -6.91 12.68 6.40
N LEU A 4 -7.27 11.55 5.80
CA LEU A 4 -6.31 10.64 5.16
C LEU A 4 -5.46 11.31 4.06
N PRO A 5 -6.00 12.21 3.20
CA PRO A 5 -5.19 12.89 2.19
C PRO A 5 -4.04 13.73 2.75
N GLU A 6 -4.22 14.34 3.93
CA GLU A 6 -3.15 15.12 4.57
C GLU A 6 -2.02 14.20 5.05
N ILE A 7 -2.38 13.11 5.71
CA ILE A 7 -1.41 12.14 6.23
C ILE A 7 -0.62 11.48 5.09
N ILE A 8 -1.25 11.25 3.93
CA ILE A 8 -0.55 10.79 2.73
C ILE A 8 0.45 11.85 2.23
N ARG A 9 0.10 13.14 2.25
CA ARG A 9 1.04 14.22 1.87
C ARG A 9 2.22 14.27 2.83
N GLU A 10 1.97 14.18 4.13
CA GLU A 10 3.01 14.15 5.15
C GLU A 10 3.93 12.95 4.99
N PHE A 11 3.39 11.76 4.73
CA PHE A 11 4.16 10.56 4.45
C PHE A 11 5.06 10.71 3.22
N LEU A 12 4.55 11.28 2.12
CA LEU A 12 5.37 11.54 0.93
C LEU A 12 6.47 12.57 1.20
N ARG A 13 6.20 13.57 2.05
CA ARG A 13 7.21 14.53 2.50
C ARG A 13 8.28 13.85 3.36
N TYR A 14 7.88 13.01 4.32
CA TYR A 14 8.77 12.19 5.14
C TYR A 14 9.70 11.33 4.28
N LEU A 15 9.14 10.61 3.29
CA LEU A 15 9.94 9.81 2.36
C LEU A 15 10.96 10.68 1.61
N ARG A 16 10.57 11.87 1.17
CA ARG A 16 11.45 12.79 0.43
C ARG A 16 12.57 13.34 1.30
N VAL A 17 12.22 13.90 2.47
CA VAL A 17 13.13 14.70 3.30
C VAL A 17 13.98 13.81 4.20
N GLU A 18 13.36 12.83 4.84
CA GLU A 18 14.03 12.02 5.86
C GLU A 18 14.61 10.73 5.29
N LYS A 19 13.95 10.12 4.30
CA LYS A 19 14.43 8.89 3.65
C LYS A 19 15.15 9.13 2.33
N ASN A 20 15.32 10.38 1.91
CA ASN A 20 15.94 10.76 0.62
C ASN A 20 15.38 9.96 -0.58
N ALA A 21 14.08 9.67 -0.56
CA ALA A 21 13.44 8.87 -1.60
C ALA A 21 13.49 9.61 -2.94
N SER A 22 13.89 8.89 -3.99
CA SER A 22 13.96 9.46 -5.35
C SER A 22 12.57 9.87 -5.87
N PRO A 23 12.49 10.80 -6.85
CA PRO A 23 11.21 11.17 -7.45
C PRO A 23 10.41 9.99 -7.99
N LEU A 24 11.09 8.99 -8.57
CA LEU A 24 10.47 7.75 -9.04
C LEU A 24 9.87 6.93 -7.89
N THR A 25 10.58 6.84 -6.76
CA THR A 25 10.08 6.17 -5.56
C THR A 25 8.83 6.86 -5.03
N LEU A 26 8.85 8.19 -4.91
CA LEU A 26 7.69 8.98 -4.48
C LEU A 26 6.48 8.81 -5.41
N ALA A 27 6.71 8.77 -6.73
CA ALA A 27 5.66 8.52 -7.72
C ALA A 27 5.06 7.11 -7.56
N ALA A 28 5.89 6.10 -7.27
CA ALA A 28 5.43 4.75 -6.99
C ALA A 28 4.54 4.70 -5.73
N TYR A 29 4.96 5.32 -4.62
CA TYR A 29 4.13 5.40 -3.41
C TYR A 29 2.81 6.15 -3.65
N ARG A 30 2.85 7.30 -4.35
CA ARG A 30 1.64 8.08 -4.68
C ARG A 30 0.66 7.28 -5.53
N SER A 31 1.13 6.66 -6.61
CA SER A 31 0.30 5.81 -7.46
C SER A 31 -0.24 4.59 -6.72
N ASP A 32 0.49 4.11 -5.71
CA ASP A 32 0.03 2.98 -4.93
C ASP A 32 -1.10 3.27 -3.97
N LEU A 33 -1.08 4.44 -3.35
CA LEU A 33 -2.07 4.89 -2.37
C LEU A 33 -3.32 5.50 -3.04
N LYS A 34 -3.20 6.05 -4.26
CA LYS A 34 -4.29 6.71 -4.98
C LYS A 34 -5.62 5.93 -5.02
N PRO A 35 -5.67 4.59 -5.25
CA PRO A 35 -6.94 3.88 -5.33
C PRO A 35 -7.72 3.79 -4.01
N LEU A 36 -7.16 4.24 -2.87
CA LEU A 36 -7.91 4.32 -1.61
C LEU A 36 -9.09 5.28 -1.70
N GLU A 37 -8.92 6.43 -2.36
CA GLU A 37 -9.97 7.44 -2.48
C GLU A 37 -11.21 6.87 -3.16
N GLU A 38 -11.00 6.14 -4.25
CA GLU A 38 -12.07 5.46 -4.98
C GLU A 38 -12.72 4.34 -4.17
N PHE A 39 -11.93 3.54 -3.47
CA PHE A 39 -12.48 2.46 -2.65
C PHE A 39 -13.40 3.00 -1.55
N PHE A 40 -13.02 4.09 -0.89
CA PHE A 40 -13.83 4.73 0.15
C PHE A 40 -15.12 5.33 -0.40
N LEU A 41 -15.06 5.91 -1.61
CA LEU A 41 -16.23 6.39 -2.32
C LEU A 41 -17.22 5.24 -2.61
N ILE A 42 -16.72 4.08 -3.04
CA ILE A 42 -17.53 2.89 -3.34
C ILE A 42 -18.16 2.32 -2.06
N GLU A 43 -17.42 2.26 -0.96
CA GLU A 43 -17.92 1.76 0.34
C GLU A 43 -18.82 2.79 1.06
N ASN A 44 -18.99 4.00 0.51
CA ASN A 44 -19.77 5.10 1.07
C ASN A 44 -19.37 5.45 2.52
N VAL A 45 -18.06 5.49 2.78
CA VAL A 45 -17.50 5.80 4.11
C VAL A 45 -16.59 7.04 4.05
N PRO A 46 -16.49 7.82 5.13
CA PRO A 46 -15.59 8.97 5.21
C PRO A 46 -14.13 8.58 4.97
N LEU A 47 -13.40 9.39 4.20
CA LEU A 47 -11.98 9.20 3.87
C LEU A 47 -11.06 9.54 5.05
N GLU A 48 -11.17 8.75 6.10
CA GLU A 48 -10.47 8.95 7.37
C GLU A 48 -9.51 7.81 7.68
N LEU A 49 -8.38 8.15 8.29
CA LEU A 49 -7.37 7.17 8.67
C LEU A 49 -7.92 6.11 9.64
N ALA A 50 -8.77 6.51 10.59
CA ALA A 50 -9.39 5.61 11.56
C ALA A 50 -10.28 4.53 10.89
N GLY A 51 -10.80 4.81 9.68
CA GLY A 51 -11.57 3.85 8.89
C GLY A 51 -10.73 2.72 8.31
N LEU A 52 -9.40 2.85 8.23
CA LEU A 52 -8.49 1.85 7.65
C LEU A 52 -8.14 0.73 8.64
N THR A 53 -9.16 0.06 9.15
CA THR A 53 -9.01 -1.12 10.02
C THR A 53 -8.52 -2.34 9.23
N THR A 54 -7.99 -3.37 9.90
CA THR A 54 -7.55 -4.62 9.24
C THR A 54 -8.64 -5.26 8.36
N PRO A 55 -9.93 -5.37 8.78
CA PRO A 55 -10.99 -5.88 7.92
C PRO A 55 -11.21 -5.03 6.65
N VAL A 56 -11.18 -3.70 6.78
CA VAL A 56 -11.36 -2.77 5.65
C VAL A 56 -10.20 -2.90 4.66
N LEU A 57 -8.96 -2.93 5.15
CA LEU A 57 -7.78 -3.12 4.31
C LEU A 57 -7.78 -4.48 3.59
N ARG A 58 -8.29 -5.55 4.21
CA ARG A 58 -8.48 -6.84 3.54
C ARG A 58 -9.49 -6.73 2.39
N ARG A 59 -10.64 -6.09 2.60
CA ARG A 59 -11.62 -5.84 1.53
C ARG A 59 -11.02 -4.99 0.41
N TYR A 60 -10.24 -3.97 0.75
CA TYR A 60 -9.53 -3.15 -0.23
C TYR A 60 -8.58 -3.96 -1.12
N PHE A 61 -7.77 -4.84 -0.54
CA PHE A 61 -6.85 -5.67 -1.32
C PHE A 61 -7.57 -6.70 -2.20
N ILE A 62 -8.70 -7.25 -1.73
CA ILE A 62 -9.57 -8.12 -2.54
C ILE A 62 -10.17 -7.31 -3.70
N TRP A 63 -10.70 -6.12 -3.43
CA TRP A 63 -11.25 -5.21 -4.45
C TRP A 63 -10.19 -4.85 -5.52
N LEU A 64 -8.95 -4.58 -5.12
CA LEU A 64 -7.85 -4.36 -6.07
C LEU A 64 -7.60 -5.59 -6.96
N GLN A 65 -7.68 -6.80 -6.40
CA GLN A 65 -7.47 -8.01 -7.17
C GLN A 65 -8.63 -8.28 -8.13
N GLU A 66 -9.86 -8.24 -7.64
CA GLU A 66 -11.07 -8.66 -8.38
C GLU A 66 -11.60 -7.58 -9.33
N ARG A 67 -11.65 -6.32 -8.88
CA ARG A 67 -12.25 -5.22 -9.66
C ARG A 67 -11.23 -4.50 -10.53
N ARG A 68 -9.97 -4.44 -10.08
CA ARG A 68 -8.88 -3.78 -10.82
C ARG A 68 -7.95 -4.76 -11.54
N GLY A 69 -8.17 -6.07 -11.39
CA GLY A 69 -7.42 -7.11 -12.10
C GLY A 69 -5.94 -7.16 -11.73
N LEU A 70 -5.57 -6.76 -10.50
CA LEU A 70 -4.16 -6.69 -10.12
C LEU A 70 -3.52 -8.07 -10.04
N HIS A 71 -2.44 -8.25 -10.79
CA HIS A 71 -1.58 -9.42 -10.69
C HIS A 71 -0.99 -9.56 -9.25
N PRO A 72 -0.80 -10.79 -8.72
CA PRO A 72 -0.28 -11.02 -7.37
C PRO A 72 1.05 -10.31 -7.06
N ALA A 73 1.91 -10.14 -8.05
CA ALA A 73 3.16 -9.39 -7.91
C ALA A 73 2.91 -7.89 -7.61
N SER A 74 1.95 -7.28 -8.32
CA SER A 74 1.52 -5.89 -8.10
C SER A 74 0.84 -5.73 -6.75
N LEU A 75 0.01 -6.71 -6.35
CA LEU A 75 -0.64 -6.70 -5.04
C LEU A 75 0.39 -6.76 -3.90
N ARG A 76 1.43 -7.59 -4.03
CA ARG A 76 2.53 -7.64 -3.05
C ARG A 76 3.26 -6.30 -2.94
N ARG A 77 3.56 -5.65 -4.08
CA ARG A 77 4.20 -4.32 -4.11
C ARG A 77 3.35 -3.30 -3.36
N LYS A 78 2.03 -3.28 -3.61
CA LYS A 78 1.10 -2.42 -2.87
C LYS A 78 1.07 -2.72 -1.38
N ILE A 79 1.02 -3.99 -0.97
CA ILE A 79 1.06 -4.37 0.45
C ILE A 79 2.34 -3.85 1.14
N ASN A 80 3.48 -3.90 0.45
CA ASN A 80 4.72 -3.33 1.00
C ASN A 80 4.66 -1.80 1.10
N CYS A 81 4.10 -1.11 0.10
CA CYS A 81 3.84 0.33 0.19
C CYS A 81 2.98 0.67 1.42
N PHE A 82 1.90 -0.08 1.65
CA PHE A 82 1.01 0.11 2.79
C PHE A 82 1.71 -0.17 4.12
N ARG A 83 2.59 -1.18 4.20
CA ARG A 83 3.39 -1.43 5.41
C ARG A 83 4.29 -0.24 5.75
N SER A 84 4.97 0.34 4.77
CA SER A 84 5.78 1.55 5.00
C SER A 84 4.90 2.74 5.43
N PHE A 85 3.74 2.92 4.81
CA PHE A 85 2.79 3.98 5.17
C PHE A 85 2.29 3.81 6.62
N PHE A 86 1.81 2.63 7.00
CA PHE A 86 1.29 2.42 8.35
C PHE A 86 2.38 2.38 9.42
N HIS A 87 3.61 2.01 9.05
CA HIS A 87 4.76 2.19 9.95
C HIS A 87 4.97 3.67 10.26
N PHE A 88 5.02 4.54 9.24
CA PHE A 88 5.08 6.00 9.44
C PHE A 88 3.90 6.52 10.27
N VAL A 89 2.68 6.10 9.97
CA VAL A 89 1.47 6.51 10.70
C VAL A 89 1.58 6.21 12.20
N VAL A 90 2.11 5.05 12.56
CA VAL A 90 2.31 4.67 13.97
C VAL A 90 3.52 5.40 14.58
N GLU A 91 4.61 5.59 13.83
CA GLU A 91 5.77 6.39 14.28
C GLU A 91 5.39 7.85 14.60
N GLN A 92 4.44 8.42 13.85
CA GLN A 92 3.92 9.77 14.07
C GLN A 92 2.73 9.80 15.05
N GLU A 93 2.45 8.70 15.76
CA GLU A 93 1.39 8.57 16.77
C GLU A 93 -0.04 8.83 16.27
N TYR A 94 -0.26 8.85 14.95
CA TYR A 94 -1.62 8.97 14.38
C TYR A 94 -2.50 7.76 14.67
N LEU A 95 -1.89 6.57 14.86
CA LEU A 95 -2.54 5.35 15.33
C LEU A 95 -1.68 4.67 16.39
N ALA A 96 -2.31 4.12 17.43
CA ALA A 96 -1.63 3.33 18.44
C ALA A 96 -1.10 1.98 17.90
N HIS A 97 -1.74 1.44 16.85
CA HIS A 97 -1.46 0.10 16.34
C HIS A 97 -1.50 0.05 14.81
N ASP A 98 -0.57 -0.72 14.23
CA ASP A 98 -0.50 -0.95 12.79
C ASP A 98 -1.57 -1.97 12.33
N PRO A 99 -2.57 -1.56 11.51
CA PRO A 99 -3.61 -2.44 11.00
C PRO A 99 -3.11 -3.41 9.91
N MET A 100 -1.91 -3.21 9.35
CA MET A 100 -1.28 -4.10 8.37
C MET A 100 -0.60 -5.31 9.00
N ARG A 101 -0.36 -5.34 10.32
CA ARG A 101 0.32 -6.44 11.03
C ARG A 101 -0.24 -7.83 10.71
N LYS A 102 -1.57 -7.94 10.57
CA LYS A 102 -2.28 -9.21 10.32
C LYS A 102 -2.60 -9.46 8.84
N ILE A 103 -2.03 -8.66 7.93
CA ILE A 103 -2.24 -8.78 6.49
C ILE A 103 -1.02 -9.44 5.86
N LYS A 104 -1.25 -10.63 5.28
CA LYS A 104 -0.23 -11.41 4.58
C LYS A 104 -0.35 -11.14 3.08
N PRO A 105 0.76 -10.86 2.37
CA PRO A 105 0.73 -10.83 0.92
C PRO A 105 0.45 -12.24 0.36
N PRO A 106 -0.03 -12.35 -0.89
CA PRO A 106 -0.13 -13.65 -1.55
C PRO A 106 1.21 -14.40 -1.49
N PRO A 107 1.29 -15.73 -1.61
CA PRO A 107 2.59 -16.42 -1.73
C PRO A 107 3.32 -15.97 -3.00
N LYS A 108 4.66 -15.97 -2.98
CA LYS A 108 5.43 -15.71 -4.21
C LYS A 108 5.25 -16.93 -5.11
N PRO A 109 5.00 -16.77 -6.42
CA PRO A 109 5.10 -17.91 -7.32
C PRO A 109 6.52 -18.47 -7.24
N ASP A 110 6.64 -19.79 -7.15
CA ASP A 110 7.92 -20.47 -7.16
C ASP A 110 8.64 -20.12 -8.47
N ARG A 111 9.77 -19.44 -8.35
CA ARG A 111 10.64 -19.21 -9.51
C ARG A 111 11.39 -20.50 -9.76
N VAL A 112 10.86 -21.35 -10.62
CA VAL A 112 11.70 -22.36 -11.27
C VAL A 112 12.73 -21.60 -12.11
N PRO A 113 14.04 -21.76 -11.89
CA PRO A 113 15.04 -21.10 -12.72
C PRO A 113 14.92 -21.68 -14.14
N VAL A 114 14.49 -20.86 -15.09
CA VAL A 114 14.56 -21.22 -16.51
C VAL A 114 16.02 -21.06 -16.91
N PHE A 115 16.74 -22.17 -17.00
CA PHE A 115 18.07 -22.19 -17.61
C PHE A 115 17.94 -21.79 -19.09
N LEU A 116 18.33 -20.57 -19.42
CA LEU A 116 18.58 -20.17 -20.81
C LEU A 116 19.84 -20.90 -21.29
N ARG A 117 19.66 -21.99 -22.06
CA ARG A 117 20.77 -22.55 -22.83
C ARG A 117 21.11 -21.56 -23.94
N TYR A 118 22.28 -20.95 -23.84
CA TYR A 118 22.96 -20.39 -25.01
C TYR A 118 23.38 -21.58 -25.89
N VAL A 119 22.75 -21.70 -27.06
CA VAL A 119 23.27 -22.51 -28.16
C VAL A 119 24.27 -21.63 -28.89
N GLY A 120 25.54 -22.05 -28.90
CA GLY A 120 26.59 -21.49 -29.75
C GLY A 120 26.56 -22.08 -31.14
#